data_AF-A0A7K0WZ29-F1
#
_entry.id   AF-A0A7K0WZ29-F1
#
_cell.length_a   1.000
_cell.length_b   1.000
_cell.length_c   1.000
_cell.angle_alpha   90.00
_cell.angle_beta   90.00
_cell.angle_gamma   90.00
#
_symmetry.space_group_name_H-M   'P 1'
#
loop_
_entity.id
_entity.type
_entity.pdbx_description
1 polymer ?
#
loop_
_entity_poly.entity_id
_entity_poly.type
_entity_poly.pdbx_seq_one_letter_code
_entity_poly.pdbx_strand_id
1 'polypeptide(L)'
;MPPSHIAAIDAFWGAHADAGRPGARFALRRPADLVRALAAVRRLPRVDVRPSASPGGDAVRAVLRARIAPGVPGRLLGSAALAVPEVPGAYLEGRRAQTLRRKVRAARAVGTHVEPVDCPEERQRLLDLVDRLEREHPDPVYRVDEPANDDLLDHDLWLVARDPAGTPMLLSVTPVDGELAVLRYFRTLGYGTSHSDARYLATVELVTRLAERGVRWLLDTEPISAQTSGLRHFQKMVGFGYARFRLRRRGSRSPALPGSAGPATGRRSAT
;
A
#
# COMPACT_ATOMS: atom_id res chain seq x y z
N MET A 1 -14.47 -0.08 28.22
CA MET A 1 -14.56 0.46 26.84
C MET A 1 -14.59 -0.70 25.86
N PRO A 2 -15.55 -0.76 24.91
CA PRO A 2 -15.53 -1.80 23.88
C PRO A 2 -14.22 -1.69 23.06
N PRO A 3 -13.60 -2.82 22.70
CA PRO A 3 -12.43 -2.80 21.82
C PRO A 3 -12.80 -2.06 20.53
N SER A 4 -11.91 -1.20 20.03
CA SER A 4 -12.07 -0.57 18.73
C SER A 4 -12.34 -1.66 17.68
N HIS A 5 -13.14 -1.38 16.64
CA HIS A 5 -13.48 -2.40 15.64
C HIS A 5 -12.22 -3.00 15.00
N ILE A 6 -11.16 -2.20 14.86
CA ILE A 6 -9.82 -2.64 14.41
C ILE A 6 -9.25 -3.73 15.34
N ALA A 7 -9.33 -3.56 16.67
CA ALA A 7 -8.80 -4.54 17.62
C ALA A 7 -9.51 -5.90 17.53
N ALA A 8 -10.80 -5.93 17.21
CA ALA A 8 -11.52 -7.20 17.00
C ALA A 8 -11.07 -7.92 15.72
N ILE A 9 -10.79 -7.17 14.66
CA ILE A 9 -10.25 -7.70 13.39
C ILE A 9 -8.84 -8.24 13.63
N ASP A 10 -7.97 -7.45 14.25
CA ASP A 10 -6.59 -7.83 14.58
C ASP A 10 -6.55 -9.09 15.46
N ALA A 11 -7.39 -9.16 16.49
CA ALA A 11 -7.43 -10.30 17.40
C ALA A 11 -7.81 -11.59 16.67
N PHE A 12 -8.82 -11.54 15.78
CA PHE A 12 -9.25 -12.72 15.03
C PHE A 12 -8.18 -13.19 14.05
N TRP A 13 -7.62 -12.29 13.24
CA TRP A 13 -6.62 -12.66 12.23
C TRP A 13 -5.25 -12.97 12.82
N GLY A 14 -4.89 -12.33 13.94
CA GLY A 14 -3.72 -12.69 14.74
C GLY A 14 -3.83 -14.13 15.24
N ALA A 15 -4.94 -14.46 15.93
CA ALA A 15 -5.17 -15.82 16.42
C ALA A 15 -5.28 -16.86 15.28
N HIS A 16 -5.79 -16.47 14.11
CA HIS A 16 -5.82 -17.33 12.93
C HIS A 16 -4.41 -17.64 12.42
N ALA A 17 -3.56 -16.63 12.28
CA ALA A 17 -2.19 -16.80 11.82
C ALA A 17 -1.36 -17.62 12.82
N ASP A 18 -1.47 -17.34 14.12
CA ASP A 18 -0.76 -18.06 15.18
C ASP A 18 -1.18 -19.54 15.25
N ALA A 19 -2.41 -19.86 14.85
CA ALA A 19 -2.91 -21.23 14.86
C ALA A 19 -2.32 -22.10 13.73
N GLY A 20 -1.73 -21.51 12.67
CA GLY A 20 -1.13 -22.24 11.55
C GLY A 20 -2.06 -23.25 10.85
N ARG A 21 -3.38 -23.04 10.95
CA ARG A 21 -4.40 -24.01 10.51
C ARG A 21 -5.16 -23.52 9.27
N PRO A 22 -5.73 -24.44 8.46
CA PRO A 22 -6.64 -24.07 7.38
C PRO A 22 -7.83 -23.25 7.91
N GLY A 23 -8.11 -22.11 7.27
CA GLY A 23 -8.98 -21.07 7.85
C GLY A 23 -10.42 -21.49 8.17
N ALA A 24 -10.99 -22.44 7.42
CA ALA A 24 -12.34 -22.96 7.69
C ALA A 24 -12.44 -23.66 9.06
N ARG A 25 -11.42 -24.45 9.43
CA ARG A 25 -11.40 -25.18 10.70
C ARG A 25 -11.22 -24.23 11.89
N PHE A 26 -10.47 -23.15 11.70
CA PHE A 26 -10.30 -22.12 12.72
C PHE A 26 -11.61 -21.38 12.98
N ALA A 27 -12.27 -20.92 11.91
CA ALA A 27 -13.56 -20.23 11.97
C ALA A 27 -14.64 -21.06 12.70
N LEU A 28 -14.77 -22.34 12.37
CA LEU A 28 -15.78 -23.24 12.98
C LEU A 28 -15.56 -23.46 14.48
N ARG A 29 -14.32 -23.38 14.97
CA ARG A 29 -14.01 -23.53 16.40
C ARG A 29 -14.20 -22.24 17.19
N ARG A 30 -14.29 -21.08 16.52
CA ARG A 30 -14.42 -19.77 17.15
C ARG A 30 -15.51 -18.91 16.48
N PRO A 31 -16.76 -19.41 16.42
CA PRO A 31 -17.83 -18.74 15.71
C PRO A 31 -18.14 -17.35 16.31
N ALA A 32 -18.08 -17.21 17.63
CA ALA A 32 -18.28 -15.92 18.30
C ALA A 32 -17.21 -14.89 17.90
N ASP A 33 -15.94 -15.29 17.78
CA ASP A 33 -14.85 -14.39 17.37
C ASP A 33 -15.01 -13.99 15.90
N LEU A 34 -15.39 -14.94 15.05
CA LEU A 34 -15.69 -14.67 13.65
C LEU A 34 -16.84 -13.66 13.51
N VAL A 35 -17.96 -13.86 14.22
CA VAL A 35 -19.10 -12.94 14.18
C VAL A 35 -18.70 -11.55 14.65
N ARG A 36 -17.88 -11.45 15.72
CA ARG A 36 -17.34 -10.16 16.19
C ARG A 36 -16.45 -9.50 15.16
N ALA A 37 -15.56 -10.25 14.50
CA ALA A 37 -14.70 -9.74 13.44
C ALA A 37 -15.53 -9.27 12.23
N LEU A 38 -16.52 -10.04 11.79
CA LEU A 38 -17.42 -9.67 10.69
C LEU A 38 -18.26 -8.43 11.02
N ALA A 39 -18.76 -8.33 12.25
CA ALA A 39 -19.47 -7.14 12.72
C ALA A 39 -18.55 -5.91 12.73
N ALA A 40 -17.28 -6.07 13.13
CA ALA A 40 -16.28 -5.02 13.08
C ALA A 40 -15.93 -4.60 11.64
N VAL A 41 -15.74 -5.56 10.72
CA VAL A 41 -15.56 -5.31 9.28
C VAL A 41 -16.73 -4.48 8.72
N ARG A 42 -17.97 -4.78 9.14
CA ARG A 42 -19.15 -4.02 8.70
C ARG A 42 -19.15 -2.56 9.15
N ARG A 43 -18.39 -2.21 10.18
CA ARG A 43 -18.23 -0.85 10.71
C ARG A 43 -17.00 -0.11 10.15
N LEU A 44 -16.17 -0.78 9.36
CA LEU A 44 -15.03 -0.13 8.71
C LEU A 44 -15.49 0.99 7.77
N PRO A 45 -14.69 2.08 7.66
CA PRO A 45 -14.91 3.15 6.71
C PRO A 45 -15.14 2.58 5.31
N ARG A 46 -16.10 3.16 4.58
CA ARG A 46 -16.38 2.79 3.19
C ARG A 46 -15.83 3.88 2.30
N VAL A 47 -15.04 3.48 1.31
CA VAL A 47 -14.45 4.38 0.31
C VAL A 47 -14.91 3.91 -1.06
N ASP A 48 -15.66 4.76 -1.75
CA ASP A 48 -16.07 4.50 -3.12
C ASP A 48 -14.94 4.90 -4.07
N VAL A 49 -14.54 4.00 -4.96
CA VAL A 49 -13.39 4.21 -5.84
C VAL A 49 -13.73 3.92 -7.29
N ARG A 50 -13.04 4.63 -8.19
CA ARG A 50 -13.16 4.49 -9.65
C ARG A 50 -11.76 4.42 -10.27
N PRO A 51 -11.09 3.26 -10.19
CA PRO A 51 -9.74 3.20 -10.72
C PRO A 51 -9.70 3.49 -12.23
N SER A 52 -8.72 4.25 -12.70
CA SER A 52 -8.58 4.63 -14.12
C SER A 52 -8.07 3.48 -14.98
N ALA A 53 -7.96 3.64 -16.30
CA ALA A 53 -7.41 2.60 -17.18
C ALA A 53 -5.86 2.61 -17.26
N SER A 54 -5.19 3.34 -16.36
CA SER A 54 -3.72 3.37 -16.28
C SER A 54 -3.16 2.10 -15.61
N PRO A 55 -1.84 1.85 -15.71
CA PRO A 55 -1.16 0.80 -14.94
C PRO A 55 -1.44 0.89 -13.43
N GLY A 56 -1.43 2.10 -12.86
CA GLY A 56 -1.80 2.32 -11.46
C GLY A 56 -3.26 1.92 -11.16
N GLY A 57 -4.19 2.24 -12.05
CA GLY A 57 -5.58 1.83 -11.93
C GLY A 57 -5.79 0.32 -12.05
N ASP A 58 -4.95 -0.37 -12.82
CA ASP A 58 -4.91 -1.83 -12.88
C ASP A 58 -4.36 -2.46 -11.60
N ALA A 59 -3.28 -1.91 -11.05
CA ALA A 59 -2.74 -2.35 -9.76
C ALA A 59 -3.79 -2.20 -8.63
N VAL A 60 -4.47 -1.05 -8.56
CA VAL A 60 -5.58 -0.84 -7.61
C VAL A 60 -6.70 -1.86 -7.83
N ARG A 61 -7.10 -2.12 -9.09
CA ARG A 61 -8.11 -3.14 -9.40
C ARG A 61 -7.66 -4.53 -8.96
N ALA A 62 -6.40 -4.89 -9.15
CA ALA A 62 -5.85 -6.19 -8.79
C ALA A 62 -6.01 -6.42 -7.28
N VAL A 63 -5.57 -5.46 -6.45
CA VAL A 63 -5.75 -5.53 -4.98
C VAL A 63 -7.22 -5.64 -4.59
N LEU A 64 -8.11 -4.82 -5.18
CA LEU A 64 -9.52 -4.82 -4.83
C LEU A 64 -10.31 -6.03 -5.37
N ARG A 65 -9.76 -6.74 -6.36
CA ARG A 65 -10.32 -7.97 -6.92
C ARG A 65 -9.69 -9.23 -6.33
N ALA A 66 -8.58 -9.11 -5.61
CA ALA A 66 -7.93 -10.21 -4.91
C ALA A 66 -8.95 -11.00 -4.10
N ARG A 67 -8.78 -12.33 -4.09
CA ARG A 67 -9.68 -13.27 -3.43
C ARG A 67 -8.94 -13.90 -2.26
N ILE A 68 -9.62 -14.04 -1.14
CA ILE A 68 -9.08 -14.74 0.05
C ILE A 68 -9.38 -16.23 0.02
N ALA A 69 -10.40 -16.62 -0.75
CA ALA A 69 -10.86 -17.98 -0.95
C ALA A 69 -11.64 -18.05 -2.28
N PRO A 70 -11.84 -19.25 -2.86
CA PRO A 70 -12.67 -19.41 -4.06
C PRO A 70 -14.04 -18.74 -3.89
N GLY A 71 -14.35 -17.79 -4.78
CA GLY A 71 -15.62 -17.06 -4.76
C GLY A 71 -15.76 -15.95 -3.69
N VAL A 72 -14.78 -15.73 -2.82
CA VAL A 72 -14.84 -14.71 -1.76
C VAL A 72 -13.89 -13.54 -2.08
N PRO A 73 -14.40 -12.38 -2.54
CA PRO A 73 -13.58 -11.20 -2.77
C PRO A 73 -12.99 -10.69 -1.46
N GLY A 74 -11.68 -10.51 -1.40
CA GLY A 74 -10.96 -10.04 -0.21
C GLY A 74 -11.44 -8.68 0.28
N ARG A 75 -11.82 -7.78 -0.65
CA ARG A 75 -12.39 -6.46 -0.33
C ARG A 75 -13.62 -6.50 0.59
N LEU A 76 -14.33 -7.62 0.68
CA LEU A 76 -15.47 -7.77 1.60
C LEU A 76 -15.04 -7.76 3.07
N LEU A 77 -13.81 -8.20 3.35
CA LEU A 77 -13.20 -8.17 4.69
C LEU A 77 -12.49 -6.85 5.01
N GLY A 78 -12.40 -5.95 4.04
CA GLY A 78 -11.56 -4.77 4.10
C GLY A 78 -10.18 -5.01 3.50
N SER A 79 -9.49 -3.92 3.21
CA SER A 79 -8.11 -3.89 2.76
C SER A 79 -7.29 -3.16 3.81
N ALA A 80 -6.06 -3.65 4.06
CA ALA A 80 -5.09 -2.89 4.82
C ALA A 80 -4.75 -1.62 4.04
N ALA A 81 -4.95 -0.47 4.67
CA ALA A 81 -4.77 0.80 4.02
C ALA A 81 -4.24 1.85 5.00
N LEU A 82 -3.34 2.69 4.51
CA LEU A 82 -2.84 3.86 5.19
C LEU A 82 -3.52 5.11 4.64
N ALA A 83 -4.15 5.87 5.53
CA ALA A 83 -4.67 7.19 5.18
C ALA A 83 -3.48 8.14 4.98
N VAL A 84 -3.39 8.74 3.80
CA VAL A 84 -2.36 9.72 3.47
C VAL A 84 -2.91 11.11 3.84
N PRO A 85 -2.22 11.89 4.69
CA PRO A 85 -2.69 13.22 5.07
C PRO A 85 -2.67 14.16 3.86
N GLU A 86 -3.52 15.18 3.91
CA GLU A 86 -3.56 16.20 2.87
C GLU A 86 -2.31 17.09 2.85
N VAL A 87 -1.79 17.41 4.04
CA VAL A 87 -0.60 18.25 4.18
C VAL A 87 0.64 17.35 4.31
N PRO A 88 1.64 17.50 3.42
CA PRO A 88 2.93 16.83 3.56
C PRO A 88 3.55 17.11 4.94
N GLY A 89 4.07 16.07 5.60
CA GLY A 89 4.68 16.18 6.94
C GLY A 89 3.73 15.98 8.13
N ALA A 90 2.42 16.20 7.96
CA ALA A 90 1.43 15.97 9.03
C ALA A 90 1.41 14.52 9.53
N TYR A 91 1.91 13.59 8.72
CA TYR A 91 2.05 12.16 9.06
C TYR A 91 2.88 11.90 10.32
N LEU A 92 3.86 12.77 10.63
CA LEU A 92 4.73 12.64 11.81
C LEU A 92 4.19 13.37 13.06
N GLU A 93 3.01 13.96 12.98
CA GLU A 93 2.43 14.73 14.07
C GLU A 93 1.75 13.86 15.13
N GLY A 94 1.60 14.43 16.32
CA GLY A 94 0.90 13.80 17.44
C GLY A 94 1.67 12.71 18.18
N ARG A 95 1.01 12.16 19.20
CA ARG A 95 1.61 11.18 20.13
C ARG A 95 1.84 9.81 19.49
N ARG A 96 0.99 9.40 18.54
CA ARG A 96 1.06 8.09 17.88
C ARG A 96 2.33 7.92 17.02
N ALA A 97 2.88 9.02 16.50
CA ALA A 97 4.09 9.03 15.69
C ALA A 97 5.40 9.00 16.50
N GLN A 98 5.38 8.94 17.84
CA GLN A 98 6.61 9.01 18.66
C GLN A 98 7.62 7.90 18.32
N THR A 99 7.17 6.65 18.25
CA THR A 99 8.03 5.51 17.89
C THR A 99 8.56 5.62 16.47
N LEU A 100 7.69 6.01 15.52
CA LEU A 100 8.06 6.24 14.13
C LEU A 100 9.15 7.30 14.02
N ARG A 101 8.97 8.47 14.66
CA ARG A 101 9.98 9.54 14.72
C ARG A 101 11.29 9.09 15.35
N ARG A 102 11.26 8.23 16.38
CA ARG A 102 12.49 7.65 16.95
C ARG A 102 13.22 6.79 15.92
N LYS A 103 12.51 5.93 15.18
CA LYS A 103 13.08 5.05 14.15
C LYS A 103 13.62 5.84 12.95
N VAL A 104 12.90 6.85 12.50
CA VAL A 104 13.34 7.79 11.46
C VAL A 104 14.63 8.51 11.88
N ARG A 105 14.68 9.02 13.13
CA ARG A 105 15.91 9.66 13.65
C ARG A 105 17.08 8.69 13.73
N ALA A 106 16.85 7.44 14.14
CA ALA A 106 17.90 6.42 14.18
C ALA A 106 18.46 6.12 12.78
N ALA A 107 17.59 5.93 11.77
CA ALA A 107 18.00 5.73 10.38
C ALA A 107 18.84 6.92 9.85
N ARG A 108 18.37 8.15 10.07
CA ARG A 108 19.08 9.36 9.65
C ARG A 108 20.41 9.55 10.40
N ALA A 109 20.48 9.17 11.67
CA ALA A 109 21.71 9.29 12.47
C ALA A 109 22.85 8.40 11.94
N VAL A 110 22.53 7.28 11.28
CA VAL A 110 23.51 6.43 10.60
C VAL A 110 23.68 6.80 9.12
N GLY A 111 23.14 7.95 8.70
CA GLY A 111 23.26 8.52 7.35
C GLY A 111 22.43 7.82 6.28
N THR A 112 21.41 7.03 6.66
CA THR A 112 20.44 6.52 5.69
C THR A 112 19.61 7.66 5.11
N HIS A 113 19.44 7.68 3.79
CA HIS A 113 18.60 8.62 3.06
C HIS A 113 17.67 7.88 2.09
N VAL A 114 16.64 8.58 1.60
CA VAL A 114 15.68 8.03 0.63
C VAL A 114 15.56 9.01 -0.52
N GLU A 115 15.60 8.51 -1.74
CA GLU A 115 15.56 9.32 -2.95
C GLU A 115 14.65 8.69 -4.01
N PRO A 116 14.07 9.50 -4.92
CA PRO A 116 13.36 8.99 -6.08
C PRO A 116 14.30 8.37 -7.09
N VAL A 117 13.81 7.35 -7.81
CA VAL A 117 14.54 6.72 -8.92
C VAL A 117 13.82 7.02 -10.23
N ASP A 118 14.31 8.03 -10.94
CA ASP A 118 13.70 8.50 -12.19
C ASP A 118 14.42 7.95 -13.44
N CYS A 119 15.68 7.53 -13.29
CA CYS A 119 16.50 6.97 -14.38
C CYS A 119 16.06 5.54 -14.71
N PRO A 120 15.61 5.25 -15.95
CA PRO A 120 15.18 3.90 -16.36
C PRO A 120 16.28 2.84 -16.19
N GLU A 121 17.53 3.19 -16.48
CA GLU A 121 18.69 2.30 -16.34
C GLU A 121 18.97 1.97 -14.86
N GLU A 122 18.69 2.90 -13.95
CA GLU A 122 18.76 2.64 -12.52
C GLU A 122 17.61 1.76 -12.04
N ARG A 123 16.38 1.97 -12.53
CA ARG A 123 15.24 1.09 -12.24
C ARG A 123 15.52 -0.35 -12.65
N GLN A 124 16.07 -0.55 -13.84
CA GLN A 124 16.47 -1.88 -14.31
C GLN A 124 17.53 -2.51 -13.39
N ARG A 125 18.59 -1.77 -13.03
CA ARG A 125 19.63 -2.27 -12.11
C ARG A 125 19.07 -2.66 -10.74
N LEU A 126 18.10 -1.89 -10.23
CA LEU A 126 17.43 -2.20 -8.96
C LEU A 126 16.51 -3.42 -9.08
N LEU A 127 15.82 -3.59 -10.21
CA LEU A 127 15.02 -4.78 -10.51
C LEU A 127 15.89 -6.03 -10.54
N ASP A 128 17.01 -6.00 -11.29
CA ASP A 128 17.95 -7.12 -11.37
C ASP A 128 18.52 -7.50 -9.99
N LEU A 129 18.78 -6.50 -9.14
CA LEU A 129 19.20 -6.69 -7.75
C LEU A 129 18.10 -7.36 -6.92
N VAL A 130 16.86 -6.89 -7.02
CA VAL A 130 15.70 -7.46 -6.34
C VAL A 130 15.52 -8.93 -6.70
N ASP A 131 15.49 -9.26 -7.99
CA ASP A 131 15.24 -10.62 -8.45
C ASP A 131 16.34 -11.59 -8.04
N ARG A 132 17.60 -11.11 -7.99
CA ARG A 132 18.69 -11.88 -7.42
C ARG A 132 18.47 -12.14 -5.92
N LEU A 133 18.16 -11.10 -5.14
CA LEU A 133 17.98 -11.23 -3.70
C LEU A 133 16.77 -12.10 -3.30
N GLU A 134 15.68 -12.05 -4.08
CA GLU A 134 14.51 -12.90 -3.83
C GLU A 134 14.80 -14.38 -4.11
N ARG A 135 15.59 -14.68 -5.16
CA ARG A 135 16.06 -16.04 -5.44
C ARG A 135 17.07 -16.57 -4.42
N GLU A 136 17.93 -15.68 -3.93
CA GLU A 136 19.02 -16.03 -3.02
C GLU A 136 18.64 -15.87 -1.53
N HIS A 137 17.37 -15.62 -1.22
CA HIS A 137 16.95 -15.38 0.16
C HIS A 137 17.33 -16.57 1.07
N PRO A 138 18.00 -16.33 2.21
CA PRO A 138 18.53 -17.39 3.07
C PRO A 138 17.40 -18.16 3.77
N ASP A 139 16.29 -17.49 4.11
CA ASP A 139 15.08 -18.14 4.62
C ASP A 139 14.23 -18.66 3.45
N PRO A 140 13.99 -19.99 3.35
CA PRO A 140 13.19 -20.59 2.29
C PRO A 140 11.75 -20.09 2.22
N VAL A 141 11.19 -19.56 3.31
CA VAL A 141 9.82 -19.04 3.33
C VAL A 141 9.67 -17.80 2.45
N TYR A 142 10.74 -17.01 2.30
CA TYR A 142 10.75 -15.79 1.50
C TYR A 142 11.50 -15.94 0.17
N ARG A 143 12.07 -17.13 -0.09
CA ARG A 143 12.74 -17.43 -1.35
C ARG A 143 11.71 -17.61 -2.45
N VAL A 144 11.96 -17.00 -3.61
CA VAL A 144 11.13 -17.14 -4.80
C VAL A 144 12.04 -17.57 -5.94
N ASP A 145 11.84 -18.78 -6.46
CA ASP A 145 12.72 -19.35 -7.50
C ASP A 145 12.62 -18.58 -8.83
N GLU A 146 11.42 -18.12 -9.16
CA GLU A 146 11.09 -17.34 -10.36
C GLU A 146 10.36 -16.05 -9.95
N PRO A 147 11.08 -15.03 -9.46
CA PRO A 147 10.47 -13.75 -9.12
C PRO A 147 9.92 -13.11 -10.39
N ALA A 148 8.66 -12.66 -10.33
CA ALA A 148 7.96 -12.02 -11.43
C ALA A 148 7.75 -10.53 -11.11
N ASN A 149 8.84 -9.76 -11.19
CA ASN A 149 8.85 -8.33 -10.85
C ASN A 149 8.97 -7.42 -12.09
N ASP A 150 8.90 -7.95 -13.30
CA ASP A 150 8.98 -7.16 -14.54
C ASP A 150 7.93 -6.04 -14.62
N ASP A 151 6.75 -6.28 -14.05
CA ASP A 151 5.65 -5.32 -14.00
C ASP A 151 6.00 -4.04 -13.20
N LEU A 152 7.02 -4.09 -12.35
CA LEU A 152 7.44 -2.92 -11.58
C LEU A 152 7.88 -1.75 -12.47
N LEU A 153 8.44 -2.03 -13.65
CA LEU A 153 8.92 -1.01 -14.59
C LEU A 153 7.78 -0.16 -15.17
N ASP A 154 6.55 -0.68 -15.16
CA ASP A 154 5.35 0.03 -15.65
C ASP A 154 4.80 1.06 -14.64
N HIS A 155 5.50 1.29 -13.53
CA HIS A 155 5.02 2.08 -12.40
C HIS A 155 5.83 3.35 -12.14
N ASP A 156 5.16 4.35 -11.58
CA ASP A 156 5.56 5.75 -11.67
C ASP A 156 6.29 6.29 -10.43
N LEU A 157 6.03 5.75 -9.24
CA LEU A 157 6.76 6.14 -8.02
C LEU A 157 7.72 5.03 -7.57
N TRP A 158 9.00 5.27 -7.81
CA TRP A 158 10.10 4.47 -7.31
C TRP A 158 10.87 5.26 -6.25
N LEU A 159 11.09 4.66 -5.09
CA LEU A 159 11.93 5.20 -4.02
C LEU A 159 12.95 4.16 -3.59
N VAL A 160 14.19 4.56 -3.44
CA VAL A 160 15.26 3.73 -2.88
C VAL A 160 15.76 4.35 -1.58
N ALA A 161 15.86 3.55 -0.52
CA ALA A 161 16.61 3.93 0.67
C ALA A 161 18.05 3.46 0.52
N ARG A 162 19.02 4.34 0.76
CA ARG A 162 20.46 4.03 0.66
C ARG A 162 21.19 4.31 1.95
N ASP A 163 22.25 3.55 2.20
CA ASP A 163 23.20 3.83 3.28
C ASP A 163 24.19 4.97 2.88
N PRO A 164 25.10 5.39 3.77
CA PRO A 164 26.10 6.42 3.45
C PRO A 164 27.06 6.07 2.32
N ALA A 165 27.25 4.78 2.02
CA ALA A 165 28.08 4.31 0.92
C ALA A 165 27.32 4.25 -0.41
N GLY A 166 26.03 4.62 -0.41
CA GLY A 166 25.15 4.55 -1.58
C GLY A 166 24.58 3.16 -1.83
N THR A 167 24.76 2.20 -0.92
CA THR A 167 24.24 0.83 -1.07
C THR A 167 22.72 0.84 -0.93
N PRO A 168 21.95 0.25 -1.88
CA PRO A 168 20.50 0.09 -1.73
C PRO A 168 20.16 -0.77 -0.51
N MET A 169 19.35 -0.23 0.40
CA MET A 169 18.86 -0.91 1.62
C MET A 169 17.40 -1.32 1.51
N LEU A 170 16.60 -0.58 0.74
CA LEU A 170 15.18 -0.86 0.53
C LEU A 170 14.73 -0.28 -0.80
N LEU A 171 13.87 -1.03 -1.50
CA LEU A 171 13.15 -0.54 -2.66
C LEU A 171 11.65 -0.42 -2.34
N SER A 172 11.06 0.69 -2.77
CA SER A 172 9.62 0.86 -2.86
C SER A 172 9.21 1.18 -4.30
N VAL A 173 8.26 0.43 -4.83
CA VAL A 173 7.58 0.71 -6.09
C VAL A 173 6.09 0.81 -5.81
N THR A 174 5.51 1.97 -6.12
CA THR A 174 4.16 2.34 -5.71
C THR A 174 3.37 2.90 -6.89
N PRO A 175 2.51 2.10 -7.55
CA PRO A 175 1.63 2.60 -8.58
C PRO A 175 0.64 3.63 -8.00
N VAL A 176 0.47 4.76 -8.69
CA VAL A 176 -0.47 5.83 -8.31
C VAL A 176 -1.63 5.93 -9.30
N ASP A 177 -2.84 6.13 -8.78
CA ASP A 177 -4.08 6.33 -9.54
C ASP A 177 -5.01 7.34 -8.86
N GLY A 178 -4.78 8.62 -9.14
CA GLY A 178 -5.53 9.72 -8.51
C GLY A 178 -5.36 9.73 -6.99
N GLU A 179 -6.46 9.60 -6.25
CA GLU A 179 -6.43 9.59 -4.78
C GLU A 179 -5.96 8.24 -4.18
N LEU A 180 -5.61 7.26 -5.01
CA LEU A 180 -5.24 5.91 -4.59
C LEU A 180 -3.80 5.59 -4.97
N ALA A 181 -3.14 4.80 -4.14
CA ALA A 181 -1.85 4.20 -4.45
C ALA A 181 -1.81 2.76 -3.93
N VAL A 182 -0.93 1.94 -4.49
CA VAL A 182 -0.71 0.54 -4.06
C VAL A 182 0.73 0.34 -3.66
N LEU A 183 0.97 -0.32 -2.53
CA LEU A 183 2.30 -0.71 -2.09
C LEU A 183 2.75 -2.00 -2.83
N ARG A 184 2.97 -1.90 -4.15
CA ARG A 184 3.22 -3.07 -5.03
C ARG A 184 4.52 -3.79 -4.69
N TYR A 185 5.57 -3.04 -4.40
CA TYR A 185 6.84 -3.55 -3.88
C TYR A 185 7.30 -2.66 -2.73
N PHE A 186 7.61 -3.25 -1.58
CA PHE A 186 8.17 -2.55 -0.43
C PHE A 186 8.97 -3.52 0.42
N ARG A 187 10.25 -3.72 0.07
CA ARG A 187 11.09 -4.74 0.71
C ARG A 187 12.49 -4.21 0.97
N THR A 188 13.06 -4.64 2.09
CA THR A 188 14.47 -4.42 2.41
C THR A 188 15.33 -5.32 1.54
N LEU A 189 16.45 -4.79 1.07
CA LEU A 189 17.41 -5.49 0.22
C LEU A 189 18.56 -6.12 1.03
N GLY A 190 18.29 -6.41 2.30
CA GLY A 190 19.24 -6.97 3.27
C GLY A 190 18.63 -7.09 4.66
N TYR A 191 19.46 -7.41 5.64
CA TYR A 191 19.04 -7.78 7.01
C TYR A 191 19.66 -6.90 8.09
N GLY A 192 19.08 -6.98 9.29
CA GLY A 192 19.58 -6.28 10.47
C GLY A 192 18.87 -4.97 10.77
N THR A 193 19.32 -4.31 11.84
CA THR A 193 18.63 -3.15 12.41
C THR A 193 18.57 -1.97 11.44
N SER A 194 19.64 -1.68 10.70
CA SER A 194 19.67 -0.55 9.77
C SER A 194 18.67 -0.73 8.62
N HIS A 195 18.54 -1.94 8.06
CA HIS A 195 17.52 -2.26 7.06
C HIS A 195 16.10 -2.13 7.63
N SER A 196 15.91 -2.61 8.86
CA SER A 196 14.63 -2.47 9.55
C SER A 196 14.26 -1.00 9.77
N ASP A 197 15.22 -0.16 10.17
CA ASP A 197 15.05 1.27 10.41
C ASP A 197 14.82 2.05 9.09
N ALA A 198 15.47 1.64 7.99
CA ALA A 198 15.26 2.18 6.65
C ALA A 198 13.80 2.05 6.18
N ARG A 199 13.08 0.98 6.54
CA ARG A 199 11.63 0.84 6.25
C ARG A 199 10.81 1.99 6.83
N TYR A 200 11.10 2.42 8.05
CA TYR A 200 10.35 3.50 8.69
C TYR A 200 10.63 4.84 8.03
N LEU A 201 11.90 5.10 7.68
CA LEU A 201 12.28 6.30 6.94
C LEU A 201 11.63 6.32 5.55
N ALA A 202 11.71 5.22 4.80
CA ALA A 202 11.09 5.08 3.48
C ALA A 202 9.57 5.22 3.52
N THR A 203 8.90 4.73 4.57
CA THR A 203 7.44 4.91 4.70
C THR A 203 7.08 6.38 4.86
N VAL A 204 7.84 7.14 5.65
CA VAL A 204 7.60 8.58 5.84
C VAL A 204 7.82 9.36 4.55
N GLU A 205 8.91 9.07 3.83
CA GLU A 205 9.18 9.68 2.53
C GLU A 205 8.07 9.32 1.53
N LEU A 206 7.68 8.05 1.46
CA LEU A 206 6.59 7.58 0.60
C LEU A 206 5.29 8.34 0.90
N VAL A 207 4.86 8.42 2.15
CA VAL A 207 3.63 9.13 2.52
C VAL A 207 3.71 10.62 2.17
N THR A 208 4.89 11.23 2.31
CA THR A 208 5.11 12.64 1.97
C THR A 208 4.93 12.85 0.46
N ARG A 209 5.57 12.02 -0.37
CA ARG A 209 5.44 12.05 -1.84
C ARG A 209 4.02 11.75 -2.31
N LEU A 210 3.33 10.82 -1.65
CA LEU A 210 1.94 10.50 -1.95
C LEU A 210 1.01 11.67 -1.61
N ALA A 211 1.24 12.36 -0.49
CA ALA A 211 0.47 13.55 -0.12
C ALA A 211 0.66 14.68 -1.16
N GLU A 212 1.89 14.91 -1.62
CA GLU A 212 2.22 15.86 -2.69
C GLU A 212 1.49 15.53 -4.01
N ARG A 213 1.26 14.24 -4.29
CA ARG A 213 0.52 13.75 -5.47
C ARG A 213 -1.01 13.75 -5.27
N GLY A 214 -1.52 14.23 -4.14
CA GLY A 214 -2.95 14.24 -3.85
C GLY A 214 -3.54 12.87 -3.50
N VAL A 215 -2.70 11.86 -3.23
CA VAL A 215 -3.16 10.54 -2.78
C VAL A 215 -3.78 10.67 -1.38
N ARG A 216 -4.83 9.90 -1.14
CA ARG A 216 -5.56 9.83 0.14
C ARG A 216 -5.52 8.45 0.77
N TRP A 217 -5.29 7.41 -0.03
CA TRP A 217 -5.17 6.04 0.46
C TRP A 217 -4.02 5.29 -0.21
N LEU A 218 -3.12 4.76 0.60
CA LEU A 218 -2.13 3.77 0.19
C LEU A 218 -2.62 2.37 0.60
N LEU A 219 -2.83 1.49 -0.37
CA LEU A 219 -3.30 0.12 -0.16
C LEU A 219 -2.12 -0.85 -0.06
N ASP A 220 -2.19 -1.79 0.87
CA ASP A 220 -1.31 -2.96 0.88
C ASP A 220 -1.82 -4.04 -0.10
N THR A 221 -0.91 -4.80 -0.70
CA THR A 221 -1.26 -5.90 -1.61
C THR A 221 -1.65 -7.17 -0.85
N GLU A 222 -1.17 -7.35 0.37
CA GLU A 222 -1.40 -8.55 1.17
C GLU A 222 -2.78 -8.50 1.83
N PRO A 223 -3.68 -9.49 1.57
CA PRO A 223 -4.95 -9.55 2.26
C PRO A 223 -4.73 -9.78 3.76
N ILE A 224 -5.62 -9.20 4.57
CA ILE A 224 -5.55 -9.23 6.06
C ILE A 224 -5.32 -10.65 6.61
N SER A 225 -5.90 -11.65 5.96
CA SER A 225 -5.81 -13.06 6.34
C SER A 225 -4.43 -13.70 6.14
N ALA A 226 -3.59 -13.14 5.26
CA ALA A 226 -2.30 -13.69 4.87
C ALA A 226 -1.11 -12.90 5.43
N GLN A 227 -1.37 -11.77 6.10
CA GLN A 227 -0.32 -11.01 6.76
C GLN A 227 0.37 -11.81 7.86
N THR A 228 1.69 -11.74 7.93
CA THR A 228 2.48 -12.31 9.03
C THR A 228 2.35 -11.44 10.29
N SER A 229 2.70 -11.99 11.45
CA SER A 229 2.74 -11.23 12.72
C SER A 229 3.70 -10.03 12.63
N GLY A 230 4.86 -10.22 11.99
CA GLY A 230 5.84 -9.16 11.75
C GLY A 230 5.29 -8.04 10.85
N LEU A 231 4.60 -8.38 9.76
CA LEU A 231 4.00 -7.40 8.87
C LEU A 231 2.88 -6.61 9.58
N ARG A 232 1.99 -7.28 10.32
CA ARG A 232 0.95 -6.60 11.11
C ARG A 232 1.55 -5.65 12.15
N HIS A 233 2.60 -6.07 12.84
CA HIS A 233 3.28 -5.22 13.81
C HIS A 233 3.86 -3.96 13.16
N PHE A 234 4.55 -4.14 12.02
CA PHE A 234 5.08 -3.03 11.23
C PHE A 234 3.97 -2.08 10.76
N GLN A 235 2.94 -2.59 10.08
CA GLN A 235 1.78 -1.84 9.60
C GLN A 235 1.12 -1.02 10.71
N LYS A 236 0.92 -1.61 11.89
CA LYS A 236 0.37 -0.88 13.05
C LYS A 236 1.26 0.27 13.51
N MET A 237 2.58 0.09 13.50
CA MET A 237 3.52 1.17 13.87
C MET A 237 3.54 2.31 12.87
N VAL A 238 3.38 2.02 11.58
CA VAL A 238 3.28 3.04 10.52
C VAL A 238 1.83 3.52 10.30
N GLY A 239 0.88 3.08 11.13
CA GLY A 239 -0.48 3.62 11.14
C GLY A 239 -1.42 3.09 10.07
N PHE A 240 -1.09 1.96 9.43
CA PHE A 240 -2.06 1.25 8.60
C PHE A 240 -3.26 0.85 9.47
N GLY A 241 -4.44 1.00 8.89
CA GLY A 241 -5.69 0.50 9.42
C GLY A 241 -6.40 -0.35 8.37
N TYR A 242 -7.73 -0.44 8.49
CA TYR A 242 -8.55 -1.17 7.52
C TYR A 242 -9.67 -0.28 7.01
N ALA A 243 -9.93 -0.37 5.71
CA ALA A 243 -11.06 0.28 5.06
C ALA A 243 -11.69 -0.67 4.03
N ARG A 244 -12.98 -0.45 3.73
CA ARG A 244 -13.69 -1.21 2.69
C ARG A 244 -13.82 -0.34 1.45
N PHE A 245 -13.20 -0.81 0.37
CA PHE A 245 -13.24 -0.13 -0.90
C PHE A 245 -14.32 -0.73 -1.80
N ARG A 246 -15.20 0.11 -2.34
CA ARG A 246 -16.24 -0.29 -3.28
C ARG A 246 -15.87 0.20 -4.67
N LEU A 247 -15.58 -0.75 -5.56
CA LEU A 247 -15.44 -0.49 -6.99
C LEU A 247 -16.78 -0.02 -7.55
N ARG A 248 -16.87 1.25 -7.95
CA ARG A 248 -18.01 1.72 -8.73
C ARG A 248 -17.82 1.25 -10.17
N ARG A 249 -18.87 0.63 -10.74
CA ARG A 249 -18.88 0.33 -12.18
C ARG A 249 -18.66 1.65 -12.93
N ARG A 250 -17.82 1.62 -13.95
CA ARG A 250 -17.68 2.72 -14.91
C ARG A 250 -19.04 2.83 -15.60
N GLY A 251 -19.93 3.66 -15.07
CA GLY A 251 -21.21 3.94 -15.69
C GLY A 251 -20.91 4.46 -17.09
N SER A 252 -21.53 3.84 -18.09
CA SER A 252 -21.63 4.37 -19.45
C SER A 252 -21.82 5.88 -19.38
N ARG A 253 -20.89 6.64 -19.97
CA ARG A 253 -20.93 8.10 -20.21
C ARG A 253 -21.91 8.86 -19.32
N SER A 254 -21.41 9.68 -18.39
CA SER A 254 -22.17 10.89 -18.03
C SER A 254 -22.60 11.55 -19.35
N PRO A 255 -23.90 11.87 -19.55
CA PRO A 255 -24.32 12.60 -20.72
C PRO A 255 -23.45 13.85 -20.79
N ALA A 256 -22.81 14.05 -21.95
CA ALA A 256 -22.10 15.29 -22.22
C ALA A 256 -23.06 16.43 -21.88
N LEU A 257 -22.64 17.34 -21.00
CA LEU A 257 -23.40 18.56 -20.76
C LEU A 257 -23.54 19.25 -22.13
N PRO A 258 -24.77 19.41 -22.67
CA PRO A 258 -24.97 20.16 -23.90
C PRO A 258 -24.84 21.63 -23.52
N GLY A 259 -23.69 22.25 -23.77
CA GLY A 259 -23.54 23.67 -23.43
C GLY A 259 -22.13 24.21 -23.37
N SER A 260 -21.35 24.04 -24.43
CA SER A 260 -20.36 25.07 -24.80
C SER A 260 -20.54 25.40 -26.28
N ALA A 261 -21.64 26.12 -26.56
CA ALA A 261 -21.72 26.90 -27.78
C ALA A 261 -20.56 27.90 -27.74
N GLY A 262 -19.51 27.60 -28.52
CA GLY A 262 -18.44 28.55 -28.77
C GLY A 262 -18.99 29.81 -29.44
N PRO A 263 -18.36 30.97 -29.20
CA PRO A 263 -18.81 32.23 -29.77
C PRO A 263 -18.73 32.18 -31.30
N ALA A 264 -19.83 32.59 -31.94
CA ALA A 264 -19.91 32.77 -33.38
C ALA A 264 -18.80 33.73 -33.83
N THR A 265 -17.96 33.24 -34.73
CA THR A 265 -16.97 34.02 -35.48
C THR A 265 -17.71 35.03 -36.35
N GLY A 266 -17.76 36.28 -35.87
CA GLY A 266 -18.17 37.44 -36.65
C GLY A 266 -17.14 37.73 -37.75
N ARG A 267 -17.56 37.53 -39.00
CA ARG A 267 -16.89 37.96 -40.24
C ARG A 267 -17.67 39.16 -40.81
N ARG A 268 -16.96 40.07 -41.51
CA ARG A 268 -17.41 41.20 -42.39
C ARG A 268 -17.48 42.57 -41.69
N SER A 269 -17.07 43.72 -42.25
CA SER A 269 -16.56 44.16 -43.58
C SER A 269 -15.81 45.49 -43.34
N ALA A 270 -14.66 45.76 -43.99
CA ALA A 270 -14.52 46.64 -45.17
C ALA A 270 -15.35 47.95 -45.15
N THR A 271 -14.67 49.06 -44.84
CA THR A 271 -14.62 50.34 -45.60
C THR A 271 -13.46 51.17 -45.07
#